data_AF-A0A453RMK1-F1
#
_entry.id   AF-A0A453RMK1-F1
#
_cell.length_a   1.000
_cell.length_b   1.000
_cell.length_c   1.000
_cell.angle_alpha   90.00
_cell.angle_beta   90.00
_cell.angle_gamma   90.00
#
_symmetry.space_group_name_H-M   'P 1'
#
loop_
_entity.id
_entity.type
_entity.pdbx_description
1 polymer ?
#
loop_
_entity_poly.entity_id
_entity_poly.type
_entity_poly.pdbx_seq_one_letter_code
_entity_poly.pdbx_strand_id
1 'polypeptide(L)'
;SLGKALTNLWNILDTTMEERQPYGQINIFSLTSANGMLGPGSLRLEKIQQIESEVHRLDQLKASKMKELFIKKKAEIEEICKISHMDVPYQTEMDNIMELIMSGDVDHDNLLKTMDGYIYKTKEEATSRKEIMDKVEKWITSCDEERWLEEYSRDERRYSVSRGAHRHLKRAERARIIANKIPGLVELLIEKTEIWEHGRKKIFYYDEAFERSIPCHEAEQKEHLMYKHMKLHSKIGNFFLQLVPQALQTELRVN
;
A
#
# COMPACT_ATOMS: atom_id res chain seq x y z
N SER A 1 7.18 16.00 -38.94
CA SER A 1 7.94 15.17 -39.89
C SER A 1 8.43 13.93 -39.18
N LEU A 2 8.50 12.81 -39.89
CA LEU A 2 8.89 11.51 -39.35
C LEU A 2 10.26 11.53 -38.63
N GLY A 3 11.25 12.22 -39.21
CA GLY A 3 12.56 12.37 -38.57
C GLY A 3 12.56 13.21 -37.28
N LYS A 4 11.63 14.16 -37.12
CA LYS A 4 11.45 14.87 -35.84
C LYS A 4 10.86 13.94 -34.78
N ALA A 5 9.89 13.10 -35.14
CA ALA A 5 9.31 12.11 -34.24
C ALA A 5 10.37 11.10 -33.76
N LEU A 6 11.17 10.57 -34.70
CA LEU A 6 12.27 9.66 -34.40
C LEU A 6 13.31 10.29 -33.46
N THR A 7 13.75 11.52 -33.76
CA THR A 7 14.73 12.23 -32.93
C THR A 7 14.18 12.49 -31.53
N ASN A 8 12.91 12.87 -31.41
CA ASN A 8 12.26 13.06 -30.12
C ASN A 8 12.20 11.75 -29.32
N LEU A 9 11.84 10.63 -29.94
CA LEU A 9 11.78 9.33 -29.27
C LEU A 9 13.15 8.87 -28.77
N TRP A 10 14.19 9.03 -29.58
CA TRP A 10 15.55 8.72 -29.13
C TRP A 10 15.99 9.56 -27.95
N ASN A 11 15.63 10.84 -27.91
CA ASN A 11 15.95 11.72 -26.79
C ASN A 11 15.15 11.37 -25.53
N ILE A 12 13.88 10.96 -25.67
CA ILE A 12 13.04 10.55 -24.53
C ILE A 12 13.48 9.20 -23.96
N LEU A 13 13.94 8.29 -24.81
CA LEU A 13 14.33 6.93 -24.43
C LEU A 13 15.82 6.80 -24.09
N ASP A 14 16.58 7.90 -24.11
CA ASP A 14 18.03 7.93 -23.94
C ASP A 14 18.77 6.92 -24.84
N THR A 15 18.29 6.74 -26.07
CA THR A 15 18.86 5.79 -27.05
C THR A 15 20.30 6.17 -27.38
N THR A 16 21.22 5.21 -27.35
CA THR A 16 22.65 5.47 -27.50
C THR A 16 23.02 5.86 -28.94
N MET A 17 24.19 6.46 -29.14
CA MET A 17 24.60 6.89 -30.49
C MET A 17 24.83 5.69 -31.41
N GLU A 18 25.24 4.55 -30.86
CA GLU A 18 25.43 3.28 -31.56
C GLU A 18 24.10 2.74 -32.09
N GLU A 19 23.04 2.79 -31.28
CA GLU A 19 21.68 2.41 -31.68
C GLU A 19 21.08 3.36 -32.73
N ARG A 20 21.50 4.63 -32.72
CA ARG A 20 21.10 5.64 -33.72
C ARG A 20 21.86 5.50 -35.06
N GLN A 21 23.07 4.92 -35.07
CA GLN A 21 23.94 4.85 -36.27
C GLN A 21 23.26 4.31 -37.54
N PRO A 22 22.46 3.22 -37.49
CA PRO A 22 21.80 2.67 -38.67
C PRO A 22 20.84 3.66 -39.35
N TYR A 23 20.34 4.64 -38.59
CA TYR A 23 19.38 5.65 -39.03
C TYR A 23 20.01 7.03 -39.23
N GLY A 24 21.17 7.30 -38.61
CA GLY A 24 21.89 8.58 -38.68
C GLY A 24 22.52 8.89 -40.04
N GLN A 25 22.78 7.87 -40.87
CA GLN A 25 23.21 8.05 -42.27
C GLN A 25 22.04 8.40 -43.21
N ILE A 26 20.80 8.25 -42.75
CA ILE A 26 19.65 8.80 -43.45
C ILE A 26 19.64 10.27 -43.10
N ASN A 27 20.06 11.11 -44.05
CA ASN A 27 20.03 12.55 -43.89
C ASN A 27 18.55 12.96 -43.66
N ILE A 28 18.14 13.03 -42.39
CA ILE A 28 16.76 13.31 -41.95
C ILE A 28 16.25 14.62 -42.57
N PHE A 29 17.17 15.53 -42.89
CA PHE A 29 16.92 16.76 -43.64
C PHE A 29 16.60 16.53 -45.13
N SER A 30 17.18 15.52 -45.80
CA SER A 30 16.98 15.27 -47.23
C SER A 30 15.60 14.70 -47.59
N LEU A 31 14.82 14.20 -46.61
CA LEU A 31 13.44 13.76 -46.86
C LEU A 31 12.47 14.94 -47.08
N THR A 32 12.92 16.19 -46.91
CA THR A 32 12.13 17.40 -47.20
C THR A 32 12.43 18.06 -48.55
N SER A 33 13.53 17.71 -49.22
CA SER A 33 13.86 18.30 -50.52
C SER A 33 13.41 17.40 -51.68
N ALA A 34 12.30 17.80 -52.30
CA ALA A 34 11.72 17.14 -53.47
C ALA A 34 12.51 17.36 -54.77
N ASN A 35 13.70 17.98 -54.75
CA ASN A 35 14.40 18.35 -55.97
C ASN A 35 15.81 17.74 -56.10
N GLY A 36 16.00 17.02 -57.21
CA GLY A 36 17.29 16.90 -57.88
C GLY A 36 17.96 15.54 -57.81
N MET A 37 17.63 14.68 -58.78
CA MET A 37 18.46 13.62 -59.38
C MET A 37 19.18 12.61 -58.46
N LEU A 38 18.63 11.39 -58.41
CA LEU A 38 19.26 10.04 -58.43
C LEU A 38 18.12 9.01 -58.20
N GLY A 39 17.86 8.09 -59.15
CA GLY A 39 16.84 7.03 -59.02
C GLY A 39 17.32 5.83 -58.16
N PRO A 40 16.51 4.76 -57.90
CA PRO A 40 15.11 4.46 -58.24
C PRO A 40 14.17 4.53 -57.02
N GLY A 41 12.86 4.69 -57.24
CA GLY A 41 11.84 4.88 -56.18
C GLY A 41 11.76 3.81 -55.09
N SER A 42 12.31 2.60 -55.29
CA SER A 42 12.33 1.51 -54.30
C SER A 42 13.18 1.84 -53.06
N LEU A 43 14.41 2.34 -53.26
CA LEU A 43 15.34 2.61 -52.16
C LEU A 43 14.89 3.79 -51.26
N ARG A 44 14.12 4.73 -51.81
CA ARG A 44 13.53 5.83 -51.03
C ARG A 44 12.35 5.35 -50.20
N LEU A 45 11.51 4.49 -50.76
CA LEU A 45 10.36 3.91 -50.06
C LEU A 45 10.80 2.95 -48.94
N GLU A 46 11.80 2.10 -49.21
CA GLU A 46 12.39 1.20 -48.21
C GLU A 46 12.95 1.96 -47.01
N LYS A 47 13.65 3.08 -47.21
CA LYS A 47 14.16 3.92 -46.12
C LYS A 47 13.05 4.60 -45.32
N ILE A 48 11.98 5.04 -45.97
CA ILE A 48 10.81 5.61 -45.27
C ILE A 48 10.15 4.54 -44.41
N GLN A 49 9.91 3.34 -44.97
CA GLN A 49 9.34 2.21 -44.23
C GLN A 49 10.22 1.77 -43.06
N GLN A 50 11.55 1.79 -43.21
CA GLN A 50 12.48 1.51 -42.13
C GLN A 50 12.36 2.52 -40.99
N ILE A 51 12.26 3.82 -41.31
CA ILE A 51 12.07 4.85 -40.28
C ILE A 51 10.69 4.72 -39.62
N GLU A 52 9.62 4.51 -40.39
CA GLU A 52 8.27 4.32 -39.85
C GLU A 52 8.20 3.11 -38.91
N SER A 53 8.82 2.00 -39.31
CA SER A 53 8.94 0.80 -38.49
C SER A 53 9.72 1.06 -37.20
N GLU A 54 10.80 1.85 -37.28
CA GLU A 54 11.60 2.19 -36.10
C GLU A 54 10.86 3.16 -35.15
N VAL A 55 10.17 4.17 -35.69
CA VAL A 55 9.30 5.04 -34.88
C VAL A 55 8.25 4.20 -34.17
N HIS A 56 7.58 3.29 -34.89
CA HIS A 56 6.59 2.40 -34.31
C HIS A 56 7.18 1.50 -33.21
N ARG A 57 8.35 0.91 -33.44
CA ARG A 57 9.06 0.08 -32.45
C ARG A 57 9.44 0.88 -31.20
N LEU A 58 9.92 2.12 -31.37
CA LEU A 58 10.29 3.01 -30.26
C LEU A 58 9.05 3.49 -29.49
N ASP A 59 7.93 3.76 -30.16
CA ASP A 59 6.66 4.07 -29.50
C ASP A 59 6.17 2.89 -28.65
N GLN A 60 6.25 1.66 -29.17
CA GLN A 60 5.95 0.45 -28.40
C GLN A 60 6.90 0.28 -27.19
N LEU A 61 8.20 0.53 -27.39
CA LEU A 61 9.19 0.48 -26.30
C LEU A 61 8.90 1.53 -25.23
N LYS A 62 8.54 2.76 -25.64
CA LYS A 62 8.14 3.83 -24.74
C LYS A 62 6.91 3.44 -23.93
N ALA A 63 5.87 2.90 -24.56
CA ALA A 63 4.67 2.41 -23.87
C ALA A 63 5.01 1.28 -22.88
N SER A 64 5.87 0.33 -23.28
CA SER A 64 6.34 -0.76 -22.42
C SER A 64 7.09 -0.25 -21.18
N LYS A 65 8.04 0.68 -21.35
CA LYS A 65 8.74 1.31 -20.22
C LYS A 65 7.80 2.12 -19.33
N MET A 66 6.82 2.82 -19.93
CA MET A 66 5.83 3.59 -19.19
C MET A 66 4.96 2.68 -18.30
N LYS A 67 4.52 1.55 -18.85
CA LYS A 67 3.78 0.51 -18.13
C LYS A 67 4.58 -0.03 -16.94
N GLU A 68 5.87 -0.32 -17.14
CA GLU A 68 6.74 -0.80 -16.07
C GLU A 68 6.86 0.22 -14.93
N LEU A 69 7.08 1.49 -15.26
CA LEU A 69 7.13 2.58 -14.27
C LEU A 69 5.81 2.73 -13.52
N PHE A 70 4.69 2.65 -14.23
CA PHE A 70 3.37 2.70 -13.61
C PHE A 70 3.17 1.56 -12.61
N ILE A 71 3.49 0.32 -12.98
CA ILE A 71 3.38 -0.86 -12.10
C ILE A 71 4.24 -0.66 -10.84
N LYS A 72 5.47 -0.15 -10.99
CA LYS A 72 6.34 0.15 -9.85
C LYS A 72 5.72 1.18 -8.89
N LYS A 73 5.13 2.25 -9.42
CA LYS A 73 4.44 3.28 -8.63
C LYS A 73 3.19 2.73 -7.92
N LYS A 74 2.39 1.91 -8.62
CA LYS A 74 1.22 1.23 -8.03
C LYS A 74 1.64 0.31 -6.88
N ALA A 75 2.67 -0.51 -7.08
CA ALA A 75 3.20 -1.39 -6.05
C ALA A 75 3.74 -0.62 -4.82
N GLU A 76 4.35 0.56 -5.02
CA GLU A 76 4.77 1.42 -3.92
C GLU A 76 3.56 1.89 -3.07
N ILE A 77 2.47 2.32 -3.72
CA ILE A 77 1.22 2.69 -3.02
C ILE A 77 0.68 1.51 -2.23
N GLU A 78 0.58 0.33 -2.86
CA GLU A 78 0.06 -0.89 -2.24
C GLU A 78 0.88 -1.30 -1.01
N GLU A 79 2.21 -1.24 -1.09
CA GLU A 79 3.08 -1.61 0.03
C GLU A 79 2.97 -0.60 1.18
N ILE A 80 2.89 0.71 0.90
CA ILE A 80 2.66 1.72 1.95
C ILE A 80 1.32 1.48 2.65
N CYS A 81 0.27 1.21 1.88
CA CYS A 81 -1.07 0.95 2.44
C CYS A 81 -1.05 -0.30 3.32
N LYS A 82 -0.44 -1.39 2.84
CA LYS A 82 -0.29 -2.64 3.59
C LYS A 82 0.48 -2.46 4.90
N ILE A 83 1.63 -1.77 4.88
CA ILE A 83 2.44 -1.53 6.09
C ILE A 83 1.69 -0.62 7.08
N SER A 84 0.89 0.32 6.56
CA SER A 84 0.18 1.32 7.38
C SER A 84 -1.24 0.88 7.77
N HIS A 85 -1.61 -0.36 7.44
CA HIS A 85 -2.94 -0.95 7.66
C HIS A 85 -4.06 -0.08 7.11
N MET A 86 -3.98 0.24 5.81
CA MET A 86 -4.92 1.09 5.08
C MET A 86 -5.43 0.38 3.84
N ASP A 87 -6.66 0.70 3.45
CA ASP A 87 -7.17 0.39 2.12
C ASP A 87 -6.36 1.11 1.04
N VAL A 88 -6.21 0.47 -0.13
CA VAL A 88 -5.56 1.07 -1.29
C VAL A 88 -6.47 2.15 -1.88
N PRO A 89 -6.09 3.44 -1.82
CA PRO A 89 -6.91 4.50 -2.38
C PRO A 89 -6.77 4.54 -3.90
N TYR A 90 -7.77 5.10 -4.59
CA TYR A 90 -7.74 5.38 -6.04
C TYR A 90 -7.62 4.15 -6.96
N GLN A 91 -8.05 2.96 -6.51
CA GLN A 91 -7.90 1.72 -7.28
C GLN A 91 -8.49 1.83 -8.69
N THR A 92 -9.72 2.32 -8.80
CA THR A 92 -10.41 2.51 -10.09
C THR A 92 -9.71 3.54 -10.98
N GLU A 93 -9.26 4.66 -10.42
CA GLU A 93 -8.54 5.69 -11.16
C GLU A 93 -7.18 5.18 -11.66
N MET A 94 -6.47 4.42 -10.84
CA MET A 94 -5.21 3.78 -11.25
C MET A 94 -5.44 2.77 -12.38
N ASP A 95 -6.51 1.97 -12.31
CA ASP A 95 -6.82 1.01 -13.37
C ASP A 95 -7.19 1.72 -14.68
N ASN A 96 -7.92 2.84 -14.62
CA ASN A 96 -8.18 3.70 -15.78
C ASN A 96 -6.89 4.29 -16.36
N ILE A 97 -5.96 4.78 -15.52
CA ILE A 97 -4.67 5.30 -15.97
C ILE A 97 -3.86 4.20 -16.68
N MET A 98 -3.90 2.97 -16.16
CA MET A 98 -3.24 1.83 -16.78
C MET A 98 -3.80 1.54 -18.17
N GLU A 99 -5.12 1.56 -18.35
CA GLU A 99 -5.75 1.41 -19.67
C GLU A 99 -5.32 2.50 -20.66
N LEU A 100 -5.25 3.77 -20.19
CA LEU A 100 -4.78 4.88 -21.02
C LEU A 100 -3.31 4.71 -21.45
N ILE A 101 -2.44 4.26 -20.55
CA ILE A 101 -1.03 3.95 -20.88
C ILE A 101 -0.94 2.83 -21.93
N MET A 102 -1.79 1.81 -21.82
CA MET A 102 -1.84 0.69 -22.77
C MET A 102 -2.39 1.11 -24.15
N SER A 103 -3.25 2.14 -24.21
CA SER A 103 -3.81 2.67 -25.46
C SER A 103 -2.80 3.47 -26.29
N GLY A 104 -1.76 4.04 -25.65
CA GLY A 104 -0.70 4.79 -26.32
C GLY A 104 -1.11 6.17 -26.88
N ASP A 105 -2.36 6.60 -26.66
CA ASP A 105 -2.96 7.79 -27.28
C ASP A 105 -2.91 9.06 -26.39
N VAL A 106 -2.24 8.98 -25.23
CA VAL A 106 -2.26 10.04 -24.20
C VAL A 106 -0.85 10.49 -23.82
N ASP A 107 -0.71 11.76 -23.43
CA ASP A 107 0.51 12.27 -22.82
C ASP A 107 0.80 11.57 -21.48
N HIS A 108 1.72 10.61 -21.54
CA HIS A 108 2.08 9.78 -20.40
C HIS A 108 2.76 10.54 -19.25
N ASP A 109 3.35 11.72 -19.48
CA ASP A 109 4.05 12.48 -18.43
C ASP A 109 3.07 12.98 -17.35
N ASN A 110 1.88 13.44 -17.76
CA ASN A 110 0.84 13.86 -16.83
C ASN A 110 0.25 12.68 -16.03
N LEU A 111 0.17 11.49 -16.64
CA LEU A 111 -0.30 10.28 -15.97
C LEU A 111 0.68 9.85 -14.87
N LEU A 112 1.99 9.88 -15.13
CA LEU A 112 3.00 9.59 -14.11
C LEU A 112 3.01 10.63 -12.98
N LYS A 113 2.89 11.93 -13.29
CA LYS A 113 2.77 12.98 -12.28
C LYS A 113 1.54 12.79 -11.39
N THR A 114 0.45 12.30 -11.95
CA THR A 114 -0.76 11.97 -11.19
C THR A 114 -0.47 10.85 -10.19
N MET A 115 0.23 9.80 -10.63
CA MET A 115 0.67 8.71 -9.73
C MET A 115 1.63 9.19 -8.64
N ASP A 116 2.54 10.12 -8.95
CA ASP A 116 3.39 10.74 -7.93
C ASP A 116 2.57 11.51 -6.88
N GLY A 117 1.51 12.19 -7.32
CA GLY A 117 0.54 12.82 -6.42
C GLY A 117 -0.18 11.81 -5.53
N TYR A 118 -0.55 10.64 -6.06
CA TYR A 118 -1.15 9.56 -5.26
C TYR A 118 -0.17 9.00 -4.25
N ILE A 119 1.07 8.70 -4.65
CA ILE A 119 2.13 8.26 -3.72
C ILE A 119 2.31 9.28 -2.59
N TYR A 120 2.40 10.56 -2.92
CA TYR A 120 2.56 11.63 -1.94
C TYR A 120 1.42 11.65 -0.91
N LYS A 121 0.17 11.61 -1.38
CA LYS A 121 -1.02 11.59 -0.51
C LYS A 121 -1.06 10.34 0.37
N THR A 122 -0.75 9.18 -0.19
CA THR A 122 -0.68 7.92 0.56
C THR A 122 0.39 7.98 1.65
N LYS A 123 1.57 8.54 1.36
CA LYS A 123 2.64 8.73 2.36
C LYS A 123 2.27 9.71 3.46
N GLU A 124 1.61 10.82 3.12
CA GLU A 124 1.13 11.79 4.09
C GLU A 124 0.11 11.14 5.04
N GLU A 125 -0.84 10.42 4.49
CA GLU A 125 -1.85 9.70 5.25
C GLU A 125 -1.23 8.63 6.16
N ALA A 126 -0.31 7.80 5.64
CA ALA A 126 0.45 6.83 6.43
C ALA A 126 1.22 7.49 7.58
N THR A 127 1.88 8.63 7.31
CA THR A 127 2.61 9.39 8.33
C THR A 127 1.68 9.90 9.43
N SER A 128 0.48 10.34 9.07
CA SER A 128 -0.52 10.81 10.04
C SER A 128 -1.00 9.73 10.99
N ARG A 129 -1.03 8.46 10.53
CA ARG A 129 -1.49 7.30 11.31
C ARG A 129 -0.39 6.76 12.23
N LYS A 130 0.87 7.13 11.98
CA LYS A 130 2.05 6.55 12.64
C LYS A 130 1.96 6.51 14.16
N GLU A 131 1.53 7.60 14.81
CA GLU A 131 1.46 7.64 16.27
C GLU A 131 0.47 6.60 16.83
N ILE A 132 -0.68 6.42 16.16
CA ILE A 132 -1.69 5.43 16.53
C ILE A 132 -1.13 4.02 16.29
N MET A 133 -0.52 3.79 15.12
CA MET A 133 0.07 2.50 14.77
C MET A 133 1.16 2.05 15.73
N ASP A 134 2.07 2.95 16.14
CA ASP A 134 3.11 2.67 17.13
C ASP A 134 2.50 2.26 18.49
N LYS A 135 1.32 2.80 18.84
CA LYS A 135 0.58 2.43 20.06
C LYS A 135 -0.15 1.10 19.91
N VAL A 136 -0.68 0.80 18.73
CA VAL A 136 -1.30 -0.50 18.42
C VAL A 136 -0.25 -1.60 18.52
N GLU A 137 0.94 -1.43 17.93
CA GLU A 137 2.04 -2.40 18.04
C GLU A 137 2.45 -2.64 19.50
N LYS A 138 2.58 -1.57 20.28
CA LYS A 138 2.85 -1.67 21.72
C LYS A 138 1.73 -2.40 22.47
N TRP A 139 0.49 -2.20 22.09
CA TRP A 139 -0.65 -2.85 22.72
C TRP A 139 -0.68 -4.35 22.40
N ILE A 140 -0.50 -4.72 21.12
CA ILE A 140 -0.37 -6.12 20.68
C ILE A 140 0.73 -6.85 21.47
N THR A 141 1.93 -6.27 21.51
CA THR A 141 3.06 -6.87 22.25
C THR A 141 2.81 -6.96 23.75
N SER A 142 2.00 -6.05 24.33
CA SER A 142 1.60 -6.13 25.74
C SER A 142 0.60 -7.25 25.99
N CYS A 143 -0.37 -7.44 25.09
CA CYS A 143 -1.33 -8.54 25.13
C CYS A 143 -0.65 -9.90 24.93
N ASP A 144 0.34 -10.01 24.04
CA ASP A 144 1.12 -11.24 23.86
C ASP A 144 1.88 -11.64 25.14
N GLU A 145 2.44 -10.65 25.86
CA GLU A 145 3.13 -10.90 27.12
C GLU A 145 2.16 -11.26 28.27
N GLU A 146 0.96 -10.67 28.28
CA GLU A 146 -0.14 -11.05 29.18
C GLU A 146 -0.57 -12.50 28.93
N ARG A 147 -0.79 -12.89 27.66
CA ARG A 147 -1.12 -14.27 27.29
C ARG A 147 -0.04 -15.25 27.72
N TRP A 148 1.23 -14.91 27.47
CA TRP A 148 2.34 -15.73 27.94
C TRP A 148 2.34 -15.91 29.46
N LEU A 149 2.00 -14.87 30.22
CA LEU A 149 1.89 -14.93 31.68
C LEU A 149 0.71 -15.82 32.12
N GLU A 150 -0.42 -15.76 31.44
CA GLU A 150 -1.56 -16.64 31.72
C GLU A 150 -1.20 -18.11 31.52
N GLU A 151 -0.58 -18.44 30.38
CA GLU A 151 -0.09 -19.79 30.08
C GLU A 151 0.91 -20.26 31.14
N TYR A 152 1.87 -19.41 31.50
CA TYR A 152 2.86 -19.71 32.53
C TYR A 152 2.25 -19.86 33.94
N SER A 153 1.16 -19.16 34.23
CA SER A 153 0.48 -19.24 35.53
C SER A 153 -0.34 -20.53 35.69
N ARG A 154 -0.76 -21.14 34.57
CA ARG A 154 -1.46 -22.44 34.54
C ARG A 154 -0.53 -23.65 34.53
N ASP A 155 0.77 -23.45 34.31
CA ASP A 155 1.75 -24.54 34.30
C ASP A 155 2.02 -25.08 35.72
N GLU A 156 1.59 -26.32 35.98
CA GLU A 156 1.83 -27.02 37.25
C GLU A 156 3.32 -27.21 37.56
N ARG A 157 4.18 -27.23 36.53
CA ARG A 157 5.64 -27.41 36.68
C ARG A 157 6.39 -26.10 36.91
N ARG A 158 5.70 -24.96 37.04
CA ARG A 158 6.36 -23.63 37.11
C ARG A 158 7.34 -23.48 38.28
N TYR A 159 7.11 -24.21 39.36
CA TYR A 159 7.96 -24.20 40.57
C TYR A 159 8.96 -25.36 40.62
N SER A 160 9.15 -26.10 39.53
CA SER A 160 10.18 -27.13 39.48
C SER A 160 11.57 -26.51 39.75
N VAL A 161 12.39 -27.19 40.56
CA VAL A 161 13.77 -26.77 40.92
C VAL A 161 14.71 -27.05 39.74
N SER A 162 14.35 -26.51 38.58
CA SER A 162 15.04 -26.69 37.31
C SER A 162 15.99 -25.53 37.07
N ARG A 163 17.15 -25.80 36.46
CA ARG A 163 18.14 -24.77 36.12
C ARG A 163 17.54 -23.76 35.14
N GLY A 164 17.12 -22.60 35.64
CA GLY A 164 16.50 -21.53 34.83
C GLY A 164 15.14 -21.03 35.33
N ALA A 165 14.53 -21.67 36.33
CA ALA A 165 13.23 -21.27 36.89
C ALA A 165 13.17 -19.79 37.32
N HIS A 166 14.25 -19.27 37.92
CA HIS A 166 14.34 -17.86 38.31
C HIS A 166 14.20 -16.86 37.15
N ARG A 167 14.53 -17.27 35.90
CA ARG A 167 14.37 -16.42 34.71
C ARG A 167 12.91 -16.29 34.30
N HIS A 168 12.16 -17.40 34.34
CA HIS A 168 10.73 -17.40 34.10
C HIS A 168 9.98 -16.60 35.17
N LEU A 169 10.35 -16.75 36.45
CA LEU A 169 9.79 -15.93 37.53
C LEU A 169 10.05 -14.43 37.33
N LYS A 170 11.28 -14.04 36.92
CA LYS A 170 11.60 -12.64 36.60
C LYS A 170 10.80 -12.11 35.40
N ARG A 171 10.58 -12.93 34.36
CA ARG A 171 9.75 -12.54 33.21
C ARG A 171 8.29 -12.39 33.64
N ALA A 172 7.76 -13.33 34.43
CA ALA A 172 6.40 -13.27 34.96
C ALA A 172 6.13 -11.98 35.74
N GLU A 173 7.08 -11.53 36.56
CA GLU A 173 6.91 -10.25 37.28
C GLU A 173 6.88 -9.04 36.32
N ARG A 174 7.73 -9.03 35.28
CA ARG A 174 7.69 -7.98 34.25
C ARG A 174 6.37 -8.01 33.46
N ALA A 175 5.91 -9.21 33.11
CA ALA A 175 4.65 -9.42 32.41
C ALA A 175 3.46 -8.87 33.20
N ARG A 176 3.43 -9.08 34.52
CA ARG A 176 2.38 -8.50 35.40
C ARG A 176 2.37 -6.98 35.37
N ILE A 177 3.54 -6.35 35.41
CA ILE A 177 3.67 -4.89 35.33
C ILE A 177 3.20 -4.39 33.96
N ILE A 178 3.45 -5.12 32.88
CA ILE A 178 3.00 -4.79 31.52
C ILE A 178 1.48 -4.93 31.42
N ALA A 179 0.91 -6.06 31.86
CA ALA A 179 -0.53 -6.31 31.87
C ALA A 179 -1.31 -5.23 32.63
N ASN A 180 -0.81 -4.82 33.80
CA ASN A 180 -1.41 -3.74 34.60
C ASN A 180 -1.44 -2.37 33.88
N LYS A 181 -0.63 -2.17 32.83
CA LYS A 181 -0.58 -0.92 32.05
C LYS A 181 -1.44 -0.97 30.78
N ILE A 182 -1.97 -2.13 30.40
CA ILE A 182 -2.80 -2.30 29.21
C ILE A 182 -4.02 -1.36 29.22
N PRO A 183 -4.78 -1.20 30.31
CA PRO A 183 -5.96 -0.33 30.31
C PRO A 183 -5.63 1.12 29.94
N GLY A 184 -4.59 1.71 30.53
CA GLY A 184 -4.18 3.08 30.20
C GLY A 184 -3.64 3.23 28.77
N LEU A 185 -3.10 2.16 28.18
CA LEU A 185 -2.71 2.15 26.77
C LEU A 185 -3.92 2.13 25.83
N VAL A 186 -4.99 1.42 26.20
CA VAL A 186 -6.26 1.41 25.47
C VAL A 186 -6.93 2.80 25.52
N GLU A 187 -6.98 3.43 26.70
CA GLU A 187 -7.51 4.80 26.83
C GLU A 187 -6.76 5.79 25.93
N LEU A 188 -5.43 5.71 25.89
CA LEU A 188 -4.61 6.54 25.02
C LEU A 188 -4.85 6.26 23.54
N LEU A 189 -5.04 5.00 23.15
CA LEU A 189 -5.39 4.62 21.77
C LEU A 189 -6.72 5.23 21.35
N ILE A 190 -7.72 5.18 22.23
CA ILE A 190 -9.03 5.80 22.01
C ILE A 190 -8.88 7.30 21.79
N GLU A 191 -8.26 8.01 22.74
CA GLU A 191 -8.07 9.46 22.68
C GLU A 191 -7.34 9.89 21.38
N LYS A 192 -6.26 9.19 21.04
CA LYS A 192 -5.46 9.50 19.84
C LYS A 192 -6.24 9.25 18.56
N THR A 193 -7.02 8.19 18.51
CA THR A 193 -7.88 7.87 17.37
C THR A 193 -8.95 8.93 17.20
N GLU A 194 -9.64 9.31 18.29
CA GLU A 194 -10.66 10.37 18.24
C GLU A 194 -10.07 11.69 17.76
N ILE A 195 -8.92 12.12 18.29
CA ILE A 195 -8.25 13.35 17.85
C ILE A 195 -7.94 13.30 16.35
N TRP A 196 -7.44 12.16 15.87
CA TRP A 196 -7.11 11.97 14.46
C TRP A 196 -8.37 12.02 13.57
N GLU A 197 -9.43 11.33 13.97
CA GLU A 197 -10.70 11.30 13.24
C GLU A 197 -11.36 12.68 13.15
N HIS A 198 -11.39 13.42 14.26
CA HIS A 198 -11.91 14.79 14.30
C HIS A 198 -11.07 15.74 13.43
N GLY A 199 -9.74 15.63 13.51
CA GLY A 199 -8.83 16.45 12.70
C GLY A 199 -8.96 16.19 11.20
N ARG A 200 -9.22 14.94 10.80
CA ARG A 200 -9.30 14.50 9.40
C ARG A 200 -10.72 14.46 8.83
N LYS A 201 -11.74 14.57 9.68
CA LYS A 201 -13.16 14.45 9.34
C LYS A 201 -13.49 13.13 8.63
N LYS A 202 -12.87 12.05 9.06
CA LYS A 202 -13.10 10.69 8.57
C LYS A 202 -12.85 9.67 9.67
N ILE A 203 -13.39 8.47 9.47
CA ILE A 203 -13.25 7.35 10.39
C ILE A 203 -11.87 6.71 10.22
N PHE A 204 -11.25 6.31 11.32
CA PHE A 204 -10.02 5.54 11.32
C PHE A 204 -10.35 4.06 11.16
N TYR A 205 -9.88 3.47 10.05
CA TYR A 205 -10.01 2.03 9.81
C TYR A 205 -8.68 1.32 10.09
N TYR A 206 -8.75 0.05 10.50
CA TYR A 206 -7.61 -0.86 10.69
C TYR A 206 -7.97 -2.23 10.11
N ASP A 207 -7.08 -2.83 9.32
CA ASP A 207 -7.37 -4.05 8.54
C ASP A 207 -7.91 -5.24 9.36
N GLU A 208 -8.91 -5.94 8.80
CA GLU A 208 -9.68 -7.04 9.41
C GLU A 208 -8.85 -8.26 9.87
N ALA A 209 -7.61 -8.43 9.38
CA ALA A 209 -6.73 -9.53 9.81
C ALA A 209 -6.38 -9.49 11.32
N PHE A 210 -6.62 -8.35 11.96
CA PHE A 210 -6.46 -8.13 13.39
C PHE A 210 -7.33 -9.06 14.25
N GLU A 211 -8.55 -9.35 13.79
CA GLU A 211 -9.59 -10.05 14.55
C GLU A 211 -9.20 -11.49 14.92
N ARG A 212 -8.28 -12.11 14.15
CA ARG A 212 -7.81 -13.48 14.39
C ARG A 212 -6.71 -13.61 15.45
N SER A 213 -6.18 -12.49 15.95
CA SER A 213 -5.03 -12.47 16.86
C SER A 213 -5.38 -12.18 18.32
N ILE A 214 -6.64 -11.87 18.62
CA ILE A 214 -7.08 -11.47 19.96
C ILE A 214 -7.88 -12.58 20.66
N PRO A 215 -7.20 -13.60 21.21
CA PRO A 215 -7.73 -14.25 22.41
C PRO A 215 -7.06 -13.62 23.62
N CYS A 216 -7.82 -12.83 24.37
CA CYS A 216 -7.50 -12.49 25.76
C CYS A 216 -8.74 -12.84 26.58
N HIS A 217 -8.65 -13.64 27.63
CA HIS A 217 -9.87 -14.17 28.28
C HIS A 217 -10.48 -13.22 29.33
N GLU A 218 -9.83 -12.08 29.59
CA GLU A 218 -10.44 -10.90 30.21
C GLU A 218 -11.03 -9.92 29.16
N ALA A 219 -11.28 -10.41 27.94
CA ALA A 219 -11.73 -9.62 26.80
C ALA A 219 -13.16 -9.09 26.91
N GLU A 220 -14.11 -9.73 27.61
CA GLU A 220 -15.53 -9.34 27.42
C GLU A 220 -15.84 -7.86 27.72
N GLN A 221 -15.13 -7.22 28.66
CA GLN A 221 -15.27 -5.78 28.93
C GLN A 221 -14.33 -4.89 28.11
N LYS A 222 -13.12 -5.38 27.78
CA LYS A 222 -12.05 -4.59 27.12
C LYS A 222 -12.14 -4.66 25.58
N GLU A 223 -12.51 -5.83 25.05
CA GLU A 223 -12.94 -6.05 23.66
C GLU A 223 -14.17 -5.19 23.37
N HIS A 224 -15.17 -5.18 24.25
CA HIS A 224 -16.35 -4.33 24.10
C HIS A 224 -16.02 -2.83 24.05
N LEU A 225 -15.04 -2.34 24.84
CA LEU A 225 -14.60 -0.94 24.78
C LEU A 225 -13.84 -0.62 23.48
N MET A 226 -12.99 -1.53 23.00
CA MET A 226 -12.21 -1.34 21.78
C MET A 226 -13.08 -1.46 20.51
N TYR A 227 -14.00 -2.44 20.45
CA TYR A 227 -15.01 -2.55 19.38
C TYR A 227 -15.93 -1.33 19.32
N LYS A 228 -16.25 -0.72 20.47
CA LYS A 228 -17.11 0.48 20.56
C LYS A 228 -16.43 1.76 20.09
N HIS A 229 -15.12 1.91 20.29
CA HIS A 229 -14.37 3.13 19.89
C HIS A 229 -13.61 3.01 18.57
N MET A 230 -13.00 1.86 18.27
CA MET A 230 -12.23 1.68 17.03
C MET A 230 -13.13 1.37 15.81
N LYS A 231 -14.46 1.34 16.00
CA LYS A 231 -15.51 0.99 15.00
C LYS A 231 -14.95 0.14 13.86
N LEU A 232 -14.42 -1.03 14.23
CA LEU A 232 -14.12 -2.12 13.30
C LEU A 232 -15.35 -2.28 12.42
N HIS A 233 -15.21 -2.03 11.11
CA HIS A 233 -16.36 -1.96 10.26
C HIS A 233 -17.04 -3.32 10.26
N SER A 234 -18.26 -3.34 10.78
CA SER A 234 -19.12 -4.49 10.76
C SER A 234 -19.52 -4.78 9.30
N LYS A 235 -19.12 -5.93 8.77
CA LYS A 235 -20.05 -6.75 7.99
C LYS A 235 -20.76 -7.80 8.88
N ILE A 236 -20.45 -7.83 10.17
CA ILE A 236 -20.92 -8.83 11.15
C ILE A 236 -21.84 -8.22 12.21
N GLY A 237 -22.41 -7.03 11.96
CA GLY A 237 -23.46 -6.45 12.81
C GLY A 237 -24.72 -7.34 12.90
N ASN A 238 -24.88 -8.31 11.98
CA ASN A 238 -26.00 -9.25 11.95
C ASN A 238 -25.70 -10.63 12.56
N PHE A 239 -24.45 -10.96 12.91
CA PHE A 239 -24.12 -12.29 13.43
C PHE A 239 -24.03 -12.31 14.97
N PHE A 240 -23.63 -11.19 15.59
CA PHE A 240 -23.50 -11.09 17.05
C PHE A 240 -24.85 -11.04 17.79
N LEU A 241 -25.94 -10.61 17.15
CA LEU A 241 -27.27 -10.65 17.76
C LEU A 241 -27.84 -12.08 17.90
N GLN A 242 -27.21 -13.09 17.28
CA GLN A 242 -27.66 -14.49 17.34
C GLN A 242 -26.86 -15.35 18.34
N LEU A 243 -25.74 -14.85 18.87
CA LEU A 243 -24.83 -15.63 19.72
C LEU A 243 -24.71 -15.10 21.16
N VAL A 244 -25.35 -13.97 21.49
CA VAL A 244 -25.49 -13.54 22.89
C VAL A 244 -26.56 -14.40 23.56
N PRO A 245 -26.24 -15.20 24.60
CA PRO A 245 -27.24 -15.93 25.36
C PRO A 245 -28.27 -14.95 25.94
N GLN A 246 -29.56 -15.27 25.84
CA GLN A 246 -30.67 -14.45 26.35
C GLN A 246 -30.49 -13.95 27.80
N ALA A 247 -29.64 -14.60 28.59
CA ALA A 247 -29.28 -14.18 29.95
C ALA A 247 -28.74 -12.75 30.03
N LEU A 248 -27.92 -12.30 29.07
CA LEU A 248 -27.31 -10.96 29.08
C LEU A 248 -28.21 -9.84 28.53
N GLN A 249 -29.36 -10.18 27.92
CA GLN A 249 -30.35 -9.17 27.50
C GLN A 249 -31.23 -8.69 28.65
N THR A 250 -31.27 -9.42 29.77
CA THR A 250 -32.17 -9.13 30.89
C THR A 250 -31.60 -8.07 31.85
N GLU A 251 -30.27 -7.95 31.95
CA GLU A 251 -29.63 -6.94 32.82
C GLU A 251 -29.60 -5.52 32.22
N LEU A 252 -29.83 -5.36 30.92
CA LEU A 252 -29.96 -4.06 30.26
C LEU A 252 -31.39 -3.49 30.29
N ARG A 253 -32.35 -4.16 30.95
CA ARG A 253 -33.73 -3.68 31.14
C ARG A 253 -34.06 -3.25 32.56
N VAL A 254 -33.09 -3.31 33.48
CA VAL A 254 -33.24 -2.80 34.85
C VAL A 254 -32.24 -1.66 35.09
N ASN A 255 -32.40 -0.61 34.29
CA ASN A 255 -32.23 0.79 34.64
C ASN A 255 -33.11 1.63 33.72
#